data_AF-A0A4U1B3A5-F1
#
_entry.id   AF-A0A4U1B3A5-F1
#
_cell.length_a   1.000
_cell.length_b   1.000
_cell.length_c   1.000
_cell.angle_alpha   90.00
_cell.angle_beta   90.00
_cell.angle_gamma   90.00
#
_symmetry.space_group_name_H-M   'P 1'
#
loop_
_entity.id
_entity.type
_entity.pdbx_description
1 polymer ?
#
loop_
_entity_poly.entity_id
_entity_poly.type
_entity_poly.pdbx_seq_one_letter_code
_entity_poly.pdbx_strand_id
1 'polypeptide(L)'
;MKYLGIITFILFLSGCQSSPATYNPSALPKNKLAMLTTKSVGFLEDEVQAMIVGVYDMDGKQLIGYTSPFEQDRWETVNLEAGTYKIVAICMLGNSYAHPRTIQVIEAGAKYEFKCITEYTKSFLGMDKPDKASLKIQKI
;
A
#
# COMPACT_ATOMS: atom_id res chain seq x y z
N MET A 1 -36.86 28.21 6.30
CA MET A 1 -35.45 28.44 6.71
C MET A 1 -34.98 27.49 7.83
N LYS A 2 -35.43 26.23 7.90
CA LYS A 2 -35.01 25.27 8.96
C LYS A 2 -34.11 24.12 8.48
N TYR A 3 -33.96 23.94 7.16
CA TYR A 3 -33.19 22.83 6.57
C TYR A 3 -31.83 23.27 5.99
N LEU A 4 -31.54 24.58 5.96
CA LEU A 4 -30.28 25.11 5.42
C LEU A 4 -29.07 24.73 6.27
N GLY A 5 -29.24 24.60 7.59
CA GLY A 5 -28.17 24.19 8.50
C GLY A 5 -27.73 22.72 8.36
N ILE A 6 -28.61 21.85 7.87
CA ILE A 6 -28.33 20.42 7.69
C ILE A 6 -27.50 20.17 6.43
N ILE A 7 -27.72 20.96 5.37
CA ILE A 7 -26.98 20.86 4.10
C ILE A 7 -25.51 21.27 4.29
N THR A 8 -25.24 22.24 5.17
CA THR A 8 -23.87 22.71 5.45
C THR A 8 -23.04 21.70 6.23
N PHE A 9 -23.66 20.84 7.05
CA PHE A 9 -22.92 19.84 7.85
C PHE A 9 -22.44 18.63 7.01
N ILE A 10 -23.15 18.31 5.92
CA ILE A 10 -22.81 17.17 5.04
C ILE A 10 -21.60 17.48 4.14
N LEU A 11 -21.33 18.76 3.84
CA LEU A 11 -20.20 19.17 3.00
C LEU A 11 -18.82 19.09 3.68
N PHE A 12 -18.77 18.90 5.01
CA PHE A 12 -17.50 18.73 5.74
C PHE A 12 -16.99 17.28 5.80
N LEU A 13 -17.75 16.32 5.27
CA LEU A 13 -17.30 14.93 5.09
C LEU A 13 -16.44 14.76 3.84
N SER A 14 -15.61 15.74 3.49
CA SER A 14 -14.59 15.53 2.45
C SER A 14 -13.64 14.44 2.97
N GLY A 15 -13.72 13.28 2.31
CA GLY A 15 -13.05 12.06 2.73
C GLY A 15 -11.55 12.29 2.90
N CYS A 16 -11.01 11.76 4.00
CA CYS A 16 -9.57 11.69 4.25
C CYS A 16 -8.98 10.66 3.27
N GLN A 17 -8.74 11.06 2.03
CA GLN A 17 -8.01 10.23 1.07
C GLN A 17 -6.54 10.24 1.49
N SER A 18 -5.95 9.05 1.69
CA SER A 18 -4.53 8.94 2.04
C SER A 18 -3.69 9.60 0.94
N SER A 19 -2.84 10.55 1.33
CA SER A 19 -1.96 11.22 0.36
C SER A 19 -0.90 10.25 -0.12
N PRO A 20 -0.63 10.16 -1.44
CA PRO A 20 0.38 9.24 -1.95
C PRO A 20 1.77 9.64 -1.47
N ALA A 21 2.58 8.66 -1.05
CA ALA A 21 3.99 8.92 -0.80
C ALA A 21 4.74 9.10 -2.12
N THR A 22 5.75 9.97 -2.15
CA THR A 22 6.54 10.22 -3.35
C THR A 22 8.03 10.31 -3.02
N TYR A 23 8.84 9.51 -3.69
CA TYR A 23 10.29 9.64 -3.69
C TYR A 23 10.74 10.14 -5.07
N ASN A 24 11.16 11.41 -5.12
CA ASN A 24 11.54 12.12 -6.35
C ASN A 24 12.73 13.09 -6.10
N PRO A 25 13.90 12.60 -5.65
CA PRO A 25 15.08 13.43 -5.39
C PRO A 25 15.58 14.23 -6.61
N SER A 26 15.33 13.73 -7.82
CA SER A 26 15.75 14.33 -9.09
C SER A 26 14.73 15.35 -9.63
N ALA A 27 13.64 15.61 -8.89
CA ALA A 27 12.59 16.55 -9.27
C ALA A 27 12.00 16.31 -10.67
N LEU A 28 11.85 15.04 -11.05
CA LEU A 28 11.27 14.63 -12.33
C LEU A 28 9.79 15.02 -12.44
N PRO A 29 9.30 15.27 -13.66
CA PRO A 29 7.88 15.49 -13.89
C PRO A 29 7.07 14.21 -13.57
N LYS A 30 5.82 14.38 -13.13
CA LYS A 30 4.97 13.28 -12.64
C LYS A 30 4.82 12.11 -13.62
N ASN A 31 4.81 12.38 -14.93
CA ASN A 31 4.69 11.33 -15.96
C ASN A 31 5.94 10.46 -16.12
N LYS A 32 7.06 10.83 -15.49
CA LYS A 32 8.29 10.02 -15.43
C LYS A 32 8.39 9.19 -14.16
N LEU A 33 7.56 9.48 -13.16
CA LEU A 33 7.48 8.67 -11.95
C LEU A 33 6.64 7.43 -12.23
N ALA A 34 7.13 6.30 -11.72
CA ALA A 34 6.32 5.11 -11.64
C ALA A 34 5.29 5.26 -10.52
N MET A 35 4.12 4.66 -10.69
CA MET A 35 3.05 4.67 -9.71
C MET A 35 2.74 3.24 -9.27
N LEU A 36 2.91 2.95 -8.00
CA LEU A 36 2.55 1.68 -7.37
C LEU A 36 1.24 1.90 -6.61
N THR A 37 0.21 1.14 -6.92
CA THR A 37 -1.10 1.25 -6.25
C THR A 37 -1.59 -0.11 -5.78
N THR A 38 -2.28 -0.15 -4.64
CA THR A 38 -3.08 -1.32 -4.29
C THR A 38 -4.36 -1.31 -5.10
N LYS A 39 -4.88 -2.49 -5.42
CA LYS A 39 -6.26 -2.63 -5.88
C LYS A 39 -7.17 -2.28 -4.71
N SER A 40 -8.13 -1.37 -4.92
CA SER A 40 -9.17 -1.11 -3.92
C SER A 40 -10.06 -2.33 -3.83
N VAL A 41 -9.96 -3.05 -2.72
CA VAL A 41 -10.88 -4.14 -2.40
C VAL A 41 -12.15 -3.53 -1.85
N GLY A 42 -13.30 -3.88 -2.44
CA GLY A 42 -14.58 -3.39 -1.95
C GLY A 42 -14.83 -3.86 -0.52
N PHE A 43 -15.66 -3.15 0.25
CA PHE A 43 -16.01 -3.51 1.64
C PHE A 43 -16.62 -4.92 1.80
N LEU A 44 -17.00 -5.57 0.70
CA LEU A 44 -17.61 -6.89 0.63
C LEU A 44 -16.67 -7.97 0.05
N GLU A 45 -15.46 -7.63 -0.34
CA GLU A 45 -14.48 -8.60 -0.86
C GLU A 45 -13.57 -9.05 0.28
N ASP A 46 -13.54 -10.37 0.56
CA ASP A 46 -12.62 -11.02 1.52
C ASP A 46 -11.13 -10.95 1.08
N GLU A 47 -10.77 -9.99 0.24
CA GLU A 47 -9.41 -9.83 -0.26
C GLU A 47 -8.52 -9.16 0.79
N VAL A 48 -7.32 -9.69 0.93
CA VAL A 48 -6.30 -9.25 1.89
C VAL A 48 -5.85 -7.84 1.55
N GLN A 49 -6.15 -6.88 2.42
CA GLN A 49 -5.75 -5.49 2.20
C GLN A 49 -4.22 -5.37 2.26
N ALA A 50 -3.65 -4.80 1.20
CA ALA A 50 -2.24 -4.54 1.06
C ALA A 50 -1.98 -3.03 1.17
N MET A 51 -1.04 -2.62 2.02
CA MET A 51 -0.57 -1.23 2.06
C MET A 51 0.96 -1.21 2.11
N ILE A 52 1.59 -0.30 1.37
CA ILE A 52 3.04 -0.11 1.48
C ILE A 52 3.32 0.60 2.81
N VAL A 53 4.34 0.12 3.52
CA VAL A 53 4.80 0.68 4.79
C VAL A 53 6.24 1.16 4.75
N GLY A 54 6.99 0.75 3.73
CA GLY A 54 8.33 1.26 3.52
C GLY A 54 8.89 0.91 2.15
N VAL A 55 9.72 1.80 1.65
CA VAL A 55 10.53 1.63 0.46
C VAL A 55 11.97 1.97 0.83
N TYR A 56 12.88 1.06 0.52
CA TYR A 56 14.29 1.20 0.82
C TYR A 56 15.09 1.04 -0.47
N ASP A 57 16.26 1.66 -0.52
CA ASP A 57 17.24 1.33 -1.56
C ASP A 57 17.91 -0.03 -1.30
N MET A 58 18.82 -0.40 -2.20
CA MET A 58 19.54 -1.68 -2.10
C MET A 58 20.56 -1.71 -0.97
N ASP A 59 21.01 -0.55 -0.49
CA ASP A 59 21.90 -0.41 0.67
C ASP A 59 21.12 -0.46 2.00
N GLY A 60 19.79 -0.45 1.95
CA GLY A 60 18.91 -0.52 3.12
C GLY A 60 18.57 0.84 3.72
N LYS A 61 18.92 1.95 3.06
CA LYS A 61 18.46 3.28 3.45
C LYS A 61 16.98 3.42 3.15
N GLN A 62 16.23 3.90 4.13
CA GLN A 62 14.81 4.18 3.98
C GLN A 62 14.61 5.41 3.09
N LEU A 63 13.75 5.26 2.07
CA LEU A 63 13.39 6.32 1.11
C LEU A 63 11.96 6.81 1.37
N ILE A 64 11.07 5.89 1.71
CA ILE A 64 9.68 6.12 2.15
C ILE A 64 9.44 5.20 3.33
N GLY A 65 8.77 5.68 4.37
CA GLY A 65 8.50 4.88 5.57
C GLY A 65 8.43 5.76 6.82
N TYR A 66 8.17 5.12 7.94
CA TYR A 66 7.96 5.78 9.23
C TYR A 66 9.16 6.62 9.68
N THR A 67 8.90 7.85 10.09
CA THR A 67 9.84 8.68 10.85
C THR A 67 9.77 8.43 12.35
N SER A 68 8.70 7.80 12.85
CA SER A 68 8.44 7.55 14.26
C SER A 68 7.94 6.12 14.52
N PRO A 69 8.37 5.46 15.61
CA PRO A 69 7.87 4.13 15.98
C PRO A 69 6.38 4.11 16.38
N PHE A 70 5.76 5.29 16.59
CA PHE A 70 4.36 5.43 16.96
C PHE A 70 3.44 5.78 15.78
N GLU A 71 4.00 6.23 14.65
CA GLU A 71 3.24 6.56 13.44
C GLU A 71 3.50 5.49 12.40
N GLN A 72 2.49 4.68 12.12
CA GLN A 72 2.53 3.74 11.02
C GLN A 72 1.88 4.34 9.78
N ASP A 73 2.58 5.23 9.07
CA ASP A 73 2.21 5.64 7.72
C ASP A 73 2.00 4.46 6.75
N ARG A 74 0.78 4.34 6.24
CA ARG A 74 0.40 3.29 5.30
C ARG A 74 -0.06 3.95 4.02
N TRP A 75 0.51 3.51 2.90
CA TRP A 75 0.23 4.09 1.60
C TRP A 75 -0.42 3.06 0.68
N GLU A 76 -1.59 3.44 0.17
CA GLU A 76 -2.27 2.75 -0.93
C GLU A 76 -1.63 3.08 -2.27
N THR A 77 -0.98 4.25 -2.36
CA THR A 77 -0.31 4.73 -3.57
C THR A 77 1.07 5.28 -3.24
N VAL A 78 2.06 4.87 -4.02
CA VAL A 78 3.45 5.32 -3.90
C VAL A 78 4.00 5.68 -5.28
N ASN A 79 4.60 6.86 -5.41
CA ASN A 79 5.29 7.29 -6.63
C ASN A 79 6.80 7.20 -6.44
N LEU A 80 7.49 6.56 -7.38
CA LEU A 80 8.95 6.34 -7.32
C LEU A 80 9.61 6.76 -8.64
N GLU A 81 10.83 7.28 -8.56
CA GLU A 81 11.73 7.30 -9.72
C GLU A 81 12.08 5.88 -10.17
N ALA A 82 12.51 5.72 -11.41
CA ALA A 82 12.99 4.43 -11.90
C ALA A 82 14.21 3.96 -11.08
N GLY A 83 14.26 2.67 -10.76
CA GLY A 83 15.31 2.13 -9.88
C GLY A 83 15.00 0.74 -9.38
N THR A 84 15.87 0.21 -8.52
CA THR A 84 15.63 -1.07 -7.83
C THR A 84 15.42 -0.80 -6.35
N TYR A 85 14.31 -1.29 -5.81
CA TYR A 85 13.90 -0.98 -4.45
C TYR A 85 13.55 -2.25 -3.67
N LYS A 86 13.81 -2.22 -2.36
CA LYS A 86 13.23 -3.16 -1.40
C LYS A 86 11.92 -2.55 -0.90
N ILE A 87 10.80 -3.19 -1.22
CA ILE A 87 9.46 -2.74 -0.84
C ILE A 87 8.96 -3.63 0.29
N VAL A 88 8.45 -2.98 1.34
CA VAL A 88 7.81 -3.63 2.48
C VAL A 88 6.35 -3.21 2.50
N ALA A 89 5.46 -4.20 2.56
CA ALA A 89 4.03 -3.97 2.70
C ALA A 89 3.53 -4.59 4.01
N ILE A 90 2.37 -4.11 4.48
CA ILE A 90 1.55 -4.80 5.46
C ILE A 90 0.40 -5.49 4.73
N CYS A 91 0.24 -6.79 5.00
CA CYS A 91 -0.89 -7.59 4.56
C CYS A 91 -1.79 -7.85 5.76
N MET A 92 -3.03 -7.36 5.73
CA MET A 92 -4.00 -7.55 6.81
C MET A 92 -4.94 -8.71 6.53
N LEU A 93 -4.92 -9.71 7.41
CA LEU A 93 -5.58 -11.01 7.32
C LEU A 93 -6.55 -11.15 8.49
N GLY A 94 -7.70 -10.48 8.41
CA GLY A 94 -8.62 -10.34 9.54
C GLY A 94 -7.92 -9.72 10.75
N ASN A 95 -7.77 -10.48 11.84
CA ASN A 95 -7.11 -10.03 13.08
C ASN A 95 -5.58 -10.23 13.08
N SER A 96 -5.01 -10.79 12.02
CA SER A 96 -3.55 -11.00 11.89
C SER A 96 -2.97 -10.08 10.83
N TYR A 97 -1.66 -9.82 10.91
CA TYR A 97 -0.94 -9.07 9.89
C TYR A 97 0.42 -9.70 9.60
N ALA A 98 0.90 -9.51 8.38
CA ALA A 98 2.22 -9.94 7.93
C ALA A 98 2.94 -8.78 7.22
N HIS A 99 4.27 -8.78 7.29
CA HIS A 99 5.12 -7.75 6.67
C HIS A 99 6.00 -8.33 5.56
N PRO A 100 5.42 -8.80 4.43
CA PRO A 100 6.24 -9.33 3.34
C PRO A 100 7.13 -8.25 2.74
N ARG A 101 8.27 -8.69 2.24
CA ARG A 101 9.27 -7.87 1.57
C ARG A 101 9.51 -8.42 0.16
N THR A 102 9.72 -7.53 -0.80
CA THR A 102 10.12 -7.90 -2.16
C THR A 102 11.15 -6.93 -2.71
N ILE A 103 11.95 -7.39 -3.67
CA ILE A 103 12.84 -6.53 -4.45
C ILE A 103 12.18 -6.32 -5.80
N GLN A 104 11.98 -5.07 -6.20
CA GLN A 104 11.31 -4.74 -7.45
C GLN A 104 12.16 -3.76 -8.27
N VAL A 105 12.35 -4.08 -9.54
CA VAL A 105 12.84 -3.12 -10.54
C VAL A 105 11.65 -2.32 -11.05
N ILE A 106 11.75 -1.01 -10.93
CA ILE A 106 10.73 -0.03 -11.25
C ILE A 106 11.17 0.76 -12.48
N GLU A 107 10.33 0.76 -13.51
CA GLU A 107 10.57 1.46 -14.77
C GLU A 107 9.97 2.87 -14.76
N ALA A 108 10.59 3.80 -15.48
CA ALA A 108 10.12 5.18 -15.56
C ALA A 108 8.70 5.26 -16.17
N GLY A 109 7.80 5.98 -15.50
CA GLY A 109 6.42 6.20 -15.95
C GLY A 109 5.53 4.96 -15.94
N ALA A 110 6.00 3.81 -15.44
CA ALA A 110 5.22 2.59 -15.39
C ALA A 110 4.19 2.61 -14.26
N LYS A 111 3.08 1.91 -14.46
CA LYS A 111 2.08 1.68 -13.42
C LYS A 111 2.19 0.25 -12.93
N TYR A 112 2.12 0.09 -11.62
CA TYR A 112 2.17 -1.20 -10.96
C TYR A 112 0.98 -1.33 -10.02
N GLU A 113 0.43 -2.53 -10.00
CA GLU A 113 -0.52 -2.97 -8.99
C GLU A 113 0.21 -3.91 -8.03
N PHE A 114 0.03 -3.70 -6.72
CA PHE A 114 0.52 -4.62 -5.71
C PHE A 114 -0.63 -5.27 -4.95
N LYS A 115 -0.44 -6.55 -4.61
CA LYS A 115 -1.41 -7.35 -3.87
C LYS A 115 -0.73 -8.32 -2.92
N CYS A 116 -1.41 -8.62 -1.83
CA CYS A 116 -1.00 -9.67 -0.91
C CYS A 116 -1.53 -11.02 -1.39
N ILE A 117 -0.65 -12.00 -1.50
CA ILE A 117 -1.01 -13.40 -1.75
C ILE A 117 -0.82 -14.16 -0.45
N THR A 118 -1.90 -14.79 0.02
CA THR A 118 -1.87 -15.56 1.27
C THR A 118 -1.95 -17.04 0.97
N GLU A 119 -1.05 -17.79 1.58
CA GLU A 119 -1.03 -19.24 1.59
C GLU A 119 -1.73 -19.74 2.85
N TYR A 120 -2.68 -20.65 2.68
CA TYR A 120 -3.43 -21.26 3.77
C TYR A 120 -2.93 -22.69 4.00
N THR A 121 -2.77 -23.07 5.26
CA THR A 121 -2.47 -24.44 5.67
C THR A 121 -3.63 -25.00 6.48
N LYS A 122 -3.81 -26.32 6.45
CA LYS A 122 -4.81 -26.98 7.29
C LYS A 122 -4.30 -27.12 8.72
N SER A 123 -5.06 -26.60 9.66
CA SER A 123 -4.85 -26.84 11.09
C SER A 123 -5.11 -28.31 11.44
N PHE A 124 -4.71 -28.72 12.65
CA PHE A 124 -4.98 -30.07 13.19
C PHE A 124 -6.48 -30.44 13.19
N LEU A 125 -7.37 -29.43 13.26
CA LEU A 125 -8.83 -29.60 13.19
C LEU A 125 -9.39 -29.53 11.76
N GLY A 126 -8.54 -29.49 10.73
CA GLY A 126 -8.94 -29.47 9.32
C GLY A 126 -9.42 -28.11 8.79
N MET A 127 -9.39 -27.06 9.61
CA MET A 127 -9.74 -25.68 9.21
C MET A 127 -8.56 -24.99 8.54
N ASP A 128 -8.84 -24.20 7.50
CA ASP A 128 -7.83 -23.38 6.83
C ASP A 128 -7.36 -22.24 7.73
N LYS A 129 -6.04 -22.14 7.89
CA LYS A 129 -5.36 -21.10 8.67
C LYS A 129 -4.34 -20.40 7.77
N PRO A 130 -4.29 -19.05 7.75
CA PRO A 130 -3.24 -18.35 7.03
C PRO A 130 -1.87 -18.71 7.63
N ASP A 131 -0.94 -19.14 6.78
CA ASP A 131 0.42 -19.56 7.16
C ASP A 131 1.46 -18.52 6.74
N LYS A 132 1.37 -18.06 5.48
CA LYS A 132 2.31 -17.10 4.91
C LYS A 132 1.60 -16.07 4.06
N ALA A 133 2.15 -14.87 4.02
CA ALA A 133 1.77 -13.84 3.08
C ALA A 133 2.99 -13.43 2.26
N SER A 134 2.80 -13.24 0.96
CA SER A 134 3.81 -12.71 0.04
C SER A 134 3.25 -11.49 -0.69
N LEU A 135 4.14 -10.60 -1.11
CA LEU A 135 3.77 -9.42 -1.89
C LEU A 135 4.03 -9.71 -3.36
N LYS A 136 2.97 -9.64 -4.18
CA LYS A 136 3.09 -9.68 -5.65
C LYS A 136 2.90 -8.27 -6.20
N ILE A 137 3.88 -7.81 -6.98
CA ILE A 137 3.82 -6.54 -7.70
C ILE A 137 3.82 -6.88 -9.19
N GLN A 138 2.86 -6.33 -9.92
CA GLN A 138 2.68 -6.56 -11.36
C GLN A 138 2.50 -5.24 -12.09
N LYS A 139 3.12 -5.11 -13.26
CA LYS A 139 2.92 -3.95 -14.14
C LYS A 139 1.53 -4.03 -14.78
N ILE A 140 0.85 -2.89 -14.91
CA ILE A 140 -0.49 -2.76 -15.53
C ILE A 140 -0.47 -1.82 -16.73
#